data_AF-A0A7S2N7U3-F1
#
_entry.id   AF-A0A7S2N7U3-F1
#
_cell.length_a   1.000
_cell.length_b   1.000
_cell.length_c   1.000
_cell.angle_alpha   90.00
_cell.angle_beta   90.00
_cell.angle_gamma   90.00
#
_symmetry.space_group_name_H-M   'P 1'
#
loop_
_entity.id
_entity.type
_entity.pdbx_description
1 polymer ?
#
loop_
_entity_poly.entity_id
_entity_poly.type
_entity_poly.pdbx_seq_one_letter_code
_entity_poly.pdbx_strand_id
1 'polypeptide(L)'
;ARIITKARVHKLLCNGDAVVGCIYEKGGVDANEYGPVILCSGGFGADFTQQSLLAQYRPDLMHLPTTNGEHCTGDGIKMGEAIGAKSVDLEWVQVHPTGLVKPDDPDAKIKFLAAEALRGVGGLVFD
;
A
#
# COMPACT_ATOMS: atom_id res chain seq x y z
N ALA A 1 23.83 8.03 7.68
CA ALA A 1 22.39 7.69 7.68
C ALA A 1 22.21 6.29 8.24
N ARG A 2 21.08 6.01 8.92
CA ARG A 2 20.76 4.70 9.51
C ARG A 2 19.53 4.12 8.80
N ILE A 3 19.60 2.86 8.38
CA ILE A 3 18.48 2.12 7.78
C ILE A 3 18.10 0.99 8.73
N ILE A 4 16.83 0.93 9.12
CA ILE A 4 16.30 -0.13 9.99
C ILE A 4 15.27 -0.91 9.18
N THR A 5 15.63 -2.14 8.79
CA THR A 5 14.69 -3.06 8.14
C THR A 5 13.89 -3.85 9.18
N LYS A 6 12.79 -4.47 8.73
CA LYS A 6 11.85 -5.24 9.58
C LYS A 6 11.37 -4.42 10.79
N ALA A 7 11.07 -3.14 10.53
CA ALA A 7 10.58 -2.20 11.51
C ALA A 7 9.28 -1.60 10.97
N ARG A 8 8.15 -1.99 11.56
CA ARG A 8 6.84 -1.51 11.11
C ARG A 8 6.43 -0.33 11.97
N VAL A 9 6.41 0.86 11.39
CA VAL A 9 5.79 2.04 12.02
C VAL A 9 4.28 1.82 12.08
N HIS A 10 3.68 1.95 13.26
CA HIS A 10 2.25 1.72 13.45
C HIS A 10 1.52 2.85 14.19
N LYS A 11 2.25 3.84 14.72
CA LYS A 11 1.67 5.00 15.40
C LYS A 11 2.53 6.25 15.24
N LEU A 12 1.87 7.39 15.03
CA LEU A 12 2.50 8.72 15.10
C LEU A 12 2.43 9.26 16.53
N LEU A 13 3.53 9.84 17.00
CA LEU A 13 3.60 10.51 18.30
C LEU A 13 3.29 11.99 18.10
N CYS A 14 2.34 12.52 18.87
CA CYS A 14 1.91 13.91 18.78
C CYS A 14 2.10 14.66 20.11
N ASN A 15 2.43 15.94 20.03
CA ASN A 15 2.40 16.90 21.13
C ASN A 15 1.46 18.05 20.73
N GLY A 16 0.23 18.03 21.26
CA GLY A 16 -0.86 18.81 20.68
C GLY A 16 -1.09 18.43 19.22
N ASP A 17 -1.17 19.41 18.34
CA ASP A 17 -1.38 19.21 16.90
C ASP A 17 -0.10 18.89 16.12
N ALA A 18 1.06 18.86 16.78
CA ALA A 18 2.34 18.63 16.13
C ALA A 18 2.79 17.17 16.22
N VAL A 19 3.12 16.56 15.08
CA VAL A 19 3.81 15.26 15.04
C VAL A 19 5.26 15.44 15.45
N VAL A 20 5.70 14.71 16.47
CA VAL A 20 7.04 14.79 17.07
C VAL A 20 7.84 13.49 16.97
N GLY A 21 7.28 12.46 16.35
CA GLY A 21 7.95 11.17 16.19
C GLY A 21 6.99 10.06 15.77
N CYS A 22 7.45 8.83 15.89
CA CYS A 22 6.66 7.64 15.64
C CYS A 22 7.04 6.48 16.56
N ILE A 23 6.13 5.49 16.65
CA ILE A 23 6.40 4.19 17.26
C ILE A 23 6.52 3.17 16.14
N TYR A 24 7.60 2.39 16.17
CA TYR A 24 7.77 1.25 15.29
C TYR A 24 7.98 -0.04 16.09
N GLU A 25 7.42 -1.13 15.59
CA GLU A 25 7.63 -2.47 16.11
C GLU A 25 8.81 -3.11 15.36
N LYS A 26 9.75 -3.71 16.10
CA LYS A 26 10.83 -4.52 15.54
C LYS A 26 11.07 -5.75 16.40
N GLY A 27 10.77 -6.92 15.85
CA GLY A 27 10.98 -8.19 16.55
C GLY A 27 10.04 -8.37 17.74
N GLY A 28 8.81 -7.88 17.62
CA GLY A 28 7.78 -7.90 18.66
C GLY A 28 7.94 -6.84 19.73
N VAL A 29 8.90 -5.91 19.58
CA VAL A 29 9.18 -4.86 20.57
C VAL A 29 8.98 -3.49 19.94
N ASP A 30 8.20 -2.66 20.62
CA ASP A 30 7.99 -1.26 20.26
C ASP A 30 9.18 -0.41 20.67
N ALA A 31 9.56 0.50 19.76
CA ALA A 31 10.55 1.54 20.01
C ALA A 31 10.03 2.89 19.50
N ASN A 32 10.36 3.94 20.23
CA ASN A 32 10.02 5.31 19.86
C ASN A 32 11.20 5.93 19.10
N GLU A 33 10.89 6.62 18.00
CA GLU A 33 11.83 7.50 17.31
C GLU A 33 11.26 8.91 17.30
N TYR A 34 12.07 9.89 17.72
CA TYR A 34 11.65 11.28 17.82
C TYR A 34 12.26 12.14 16.71
N GLY A 35 11.48 13.07 16.20
CA GLY A 35 11.88 13.99 15.16
C GLY A 35 10.80 14.20 14.10
N PRO A 36 11.07 15.02 13.08
CA PRO A 36 10.18 15.19 11.95
C PRO A 36 9.91 13.85 11.25
N VAL A 37 8.65 13.58 10.91
CA VAL A 37 8.23 12.35 10.24
C VAL A 37 7.84 12.66 8.80
N ILE A 38 8.41 11.91 7.85
CA ILE A 38 8.03 11.95 6.43
C ILE A 38 7.43 10.58 6.08
N LEU A 39 6.16 10.57 5.64
CA LEU A 39 5.48 9.35 5.24
C LEU A 39 5.81 9.02 3.78
N CYS A 40 6.58 7.94 3.58
CA CYS A 40 6.90 7.36 2.28
C CYS A 40 6.44 5.90 2.19
N SER A 41 5.27 5.57 2.76
CA SER A 41 4.82 4.20 3.04
C SER A 41 4.17 3.47 1.86
N GLY A 42 4.11 4.08 0.67
CA GLY A 42 3.41 3.50 -0.48
C GLY A 42 1.88 3.56 -0.38
N GLY A 43 1.21 2.79 -1.24
CA GLY A 43 -0.25 2.77 -1.39
C GLY A 43 -0.97 1.67 -0.58
N PHE A 44 -2.21 1.39 -0.96
CA PHE A 44 -3.13 0.47 -0.27
C PHE A 44 -3.69 -0.66 -1.13
N GLY A 45 -3.21 -0.82 -2.37
CA GLY A 45 -3.76 -1.75 -3.37
C GLY A 45 -3.47 -3.24 -3.14
N ALA A 46 -2.87 -3.62 -2.01
CA ALA A 46 -2.63 -5.01 -1.62
C ALA A 46 -3.35 -5.45 -0.33
N ASP A 47 -4.14 -4.56 0.30
CA ASP A 47 -4.91 -4.91 1.50
C ASP A 47 -6.32 -5.41 1.11
N PHE A 48 -6.50 -6.73 1.19
CA PHE A 48 -7.76 -7.41 0.90
C PHE A 48 -8.57 -7.77 2.15
N THR A 49 -8.23 -7.21 3.31
CA THR A 49 -9.05 -7.36 4.51
C THR A 49 -10.34 -6.55 4.39
N GLN A 50 -11.38 -6.90 5.15
CA GLN A 50 -12.67 -6.17 5.13
C GLN A 50 -12.57 -4.76 5.72
N GLN A 51 -11.51 -4.49 6.48
CA GLN A 51 -11.20 -3.20 7.08
C GLN A 51 -10.24 -2.38 6.22
N SER A 52 -9.93 -2.83 5.01
CA SER A 52 -9.01 -2.14 4.12
C SER A 52 -9.61 -0.90 3.49
N LEU A 53 -8.75 0.03 3.09
CA LEU A 53 -9.17 1.18 2.28
C LEU A 53 -9.76 0.71 0.94
N LEU A 54 -9.24 -0.38 0.36
CA LEU A 54 -9.80 -0.93 -0.87
C LEU A 54 -11.24 -1.44 -0.67
N ALA A 55 -11.50 -2.17 0.41
CA ALA A 55 -12.84 -2.65 0.74
C ALA A 55 -13.81 -1.50 1.07
N GLN A 56 -13.33 -0.44 1.72
CA GLN A 56 -14.13 0.73 2.07
C GLN A 56 -14.50 1.58 0.86
N TYR A 57 -13.55 1.86 -0.04
CA TYR A 57 -13.72 2.83 -1.12
C TYR A 57 -14.03 2.20 -2.48
N ARG A 58 -13.57 0.97 -2.73
CA ARG A 58 -13.76 0.23 -4.00
C ARG A 58 -14.00 -1.27 -3.77
N PRO A 59 -15.08 -1.64 -3.04
CA PRO A 59 -15.41 -3.04 -2.77
C PRO A 59 -15.60 -3.86 -4.04
N ASP A 60 -16.01 -3.22 -5.14
CA ASP A 60 -16.14 -3.81 -6.47
C ASP A 60 -14.81 -4.38 -7.01
N LEU A 61 -13.66 -3.85 -6.58
CA LEU A 61 -12.34 -4.31 -7.02
C LEU A 61 -11.73 -5.43 -6.18
N MET A 62 -12.33 -5.79 -5.03
CA MET A 62 -11.74 -6.74 -4.07
C MET A 62 -11.49 -8.14 -4.66
N HIS A 63 -12.26 -8.52 -5.67
CA HIS A 63 -12.10 -9.79 -6.37
C HIS A 63 -10.89 -9.82 -7.32
N LEU A 64 -10.43 -8.66 -7.81
CA LEU A 64 -9.32 -8.59 -8.76
C LEU A 64 -7.98 -8.94 -8.11
N PRO A 65 -7.01 -9.48 -8.87
CA PRO A 65 -5.64 -9.59 -8.41
C PRO A 65 -4.95 -8.22 -8.34
N THR A 66 -3.75 -8.18 -7.76
CA THR A 66 -2.91 -6.97 -7.68
C THR A 66 -1.51 -7.21 -8.21
N THR A 67 -0.84 -6.14 -8.65
CA THR A 67 0.60 -6.15 -8.98
C THR A 67 1.46 -5.63 -7.82
N ASN A 68 0.81 -5.15 -6.75
CA ASN A 68 1.48 -4.58 -5.59
C ASN A 68 2.07 -5.69 -4.72
N GLY A 69 3.16 -5.39 -4.02
CA GLY A 69 3.66 -6.27 -2.97
C GLY A 69 2.73 -6.25 -1.75
N GLU A 70 2.78 -7.31 -0.95
CA GLU A 70 1.92 -7.51 0.24
C GLU A 70 2.04 -6.39 1.30
N HIS A 71 3.08 -5.57 1.21
CA HIS A 71 3.33 -4.43 2.10
C HIS A 71 2.53 -3.17 1.73
N CYS A 72 1.87 -3.12 0.57
CA CYS A 72 1.08 -1.96 0.14
C CYS A 72 -0.32 -1.95 0.80
N THR A 73 -0.36 -1.75 2.12
CA THR A 73 -1.57 -1.88 2.95
C THR A 73 -2.19 -0.57 3.43
N GLY A 74 -1.66 0.58 2.98
CA GLY A 74 -2.18 1.90 3.34
C GLY A 74 -1.85 2.37 4.76
N ASP A 75 -0.85 1.78 5.41
CA ASP A 75 -0.51 2.04 6.82
C ASP A 75 -0.29 3.54 7.11
N GLY A 76 0.43 4.26 6.25
CA GLY A 76 0.65 5.69 6.42
C GLY A 76 -0.63 6.55 6.28
N ILE A 77 -1.52 6.19 5.36
CA ILE A 77 -2.80 6.87 5.17
C ILE A 77 -3.65 6.69 6.44
N LYS A 78 -3.79 5.45 6.89
CA LYS A 78 -4.56 5.10 8.10
C LYS A 78 -4.00 5.79 9.35
N MET A 79 -2.67 5.85 9.50
CA MET A 79 -2.02 6.57 10.60
C MET A 79 -2.28 8.08 10.56
N GLY A 80 -2.28 8.68 9.36
CA GLY A 80 -2.61 10.09 9.17
C GLY A 80 -4.07 10.38 9.55
N GLU A 81 -5.02 9.61 9.02
CA GLU A 81 -6.44 9.76 9.33
C GLU A 81 -6.72 9.60 10.83
N ALA A 82 -6.04 8.68 11.51
CA ALA A 82 -6.16 8.48 12.95
C ALA A 82 -5.76 9.69 13.81
N ILE A 83 -4.95 10.61 13.27
CA ILE A 83 -4.58 11.88 13.93
C ILE A 83 -5.28 13.10 13.32
N GLY A 84 -6.34 12.88 12.52
CA GLY A 84 -7.16 13.93 11.93
C GLY A 84 -6.65 14.48 10.58
N ALA A 85 -5.66 13.84 9.95
CA ALA A 85 -5.30 14.19 8.58
C ALA A 85 -6.46 13.86 7.63
N LYS A 86 -6.63 14.69 6.60
CA LYS A 86 -7.62 14.45 5.56
C LYS A 86 -7.00 13.67 4.41
N SER A 87 -7.73 12.68 3.93
CA SER A 87 -7.47 12.02 2.66
C SER A 87 -8.30 12.69 1.55
N VAL A 88 -7.85 12.50 0.31
CA VAL A 88 -8.57 12.91 -0.90
C VAL A 88 -8.47 11.76 -1.89
N ASP A 89 -9.51 11.60 -2.70
CA ASP A 89 -9.49 10.75 -3.90
C ASP A 89 -9.20 9.25 -3.63
N LEU A 90 -9.54 8.72 -2.45
CA LEU A 90 -9.32 7.31 -2.11
C LEU A 90 -10.19 6.34 -2.93
N GLU A 91 -11.28 6.82 -3.54
CA GLU A 91 -12.11 6.09 -4.49
C GLU A 91 -11.43 5.87 -5.86
N TRP A 92 -10.39 6.65 -6.18
CA TRP A 92 -9.69 6.60 -7.46
C TRP A 92 -8.57 5.57 -7.46
N VAL A 93 -8.97 4.32 -7.65
CA VAL A 93 -8.05 3.18 -7.77
C VAL A 93 -7.83 2.82 -9.24
N GLN A 94 -6.56 2.83 -9.68
CA GLN A 94 -6.18 2.40 -11.02
C GLN A 94 -6.14 0.87 -11.12
N VAL A 95 -6.83 0.31 -12.11
CA VAL A 95 -6.70 -1.10 -12.51
C VAL A 95 -5.84 -1.16 -13.77
N HIS A 96 -4.68 -1.81 -13.68
CA HIS A 96 -3.80 -1.97 -14.84
C HIS A 96 -4.28 -3.13 -15.72
N PRO A 97 -4.35 -2.97 -17.06
CA PRO A 97 -5.02 -3.94 -17.93
C PRO A 97 -4.24 -5.25 -18.15
N THR A 98 -2.91 -5.25 -17.95
CA THR A 98 -2.04 -6.38 -18.35
C THR A 98 -1.22 -6.97 -17.19
N GLY A 99 -1.89 -7.65 -16.26
CA GLY A 99 -1.23 -8.55 -15.31
C GLY A 99 -0.95 -9.91 -15.95
N LEU A 100 0.27 -10.45 -15.81
CA LEU A 100 0.65 -11.75 -16.34
C LEU A 100 0.03 -12.88 -15.51
N VAL A 101 -0.72 -13.74 -16.18
CA VAL A 101 -1.21 -15.00 -15.60
C VAL A 101 -0.10 -16.04 -15.66
N LYS A 102 0.31 -16.56 -14.50
CA LYS A 102 1.29 -17.64 -14.41
C LYS A 102 0.57 -18.97 -14.72
N PRO A 103 0.93 -19.74 -15.75
CA PRO A 103 0.12 -20.89 -16.18
C PRO A 103 -0.06 -22.00 -15.13
N ASP A 104 0.92 -22.19 -14.26
CA ASP A 104 0.92 -23.16 -13.17
C ASP A 104 0.35 -22.61 -11.84
N ASP A 105 0.00 -21.32 -11.79
CA ASP A 105 -0.73 -20.69 -10.69
C ASP A 105 -1.61 -19.54 -11.22
N PRO A 106 -2.67 -19.86 -11.99
CA PRO A 106 -3.46 -18.87 -12.70
C PRO A 106 -4.28 -17.97 -11.77
N ASP A 107 -4.57 -18.42 -10.55
CA ASP A 107 -5.38 -17.72 -9.55
C ASP A 107 -4.55 -16.93 -8.53
N ALA A 108 -3.22 -16.92 -8.66
CA ALA A 108 -2.32 -16.15 -7.80
C ALA A 108 -2.83 -14.72 -7.58
N LYS A 109 -3.02 -14.31 -6.31
CA LYS A 109 -3.54 -12.98 -5.99
C LYS A 109 -2.59 -11.85 -6.43
N ILE A 110 -1.30 -12.14 -6.44
CA ILE A 110 -0.25 -11.23 -6.91
C ILE A 110 0.15 -11.63 -8.33
N LYS A 111 0.16 -10.66 -9.26
CA LYS A 111 0.55 -10.86 -10.66
C LYS A 111 1.80 -10.05 -10.99
N PHE A 112 2.68 -10.64 -11.80
CA PHE A 112 3.73 -9.86 -12.44
C PHE A 112 3.09 -8.89 -13.44
N LEU A 113 3.58 -7.66 -13.46
CA LEU A 113 3.13 -6.68 -14.43
C LEU A 113 3.70 -7.01 -15.81
N ALA A 114 2.85 -7.23 -16.81
CA ALA A 114 3.28 -7.11 -18.19
C ALA A 114 3.47 -5.62 -18.46
N ALA A 115 4.73 -5.18 -18.55
CA ALA A 115 5.08 -3.77 -18.68
C ALA A 115 4.29 -3.14 -19.83
N GLU A 116 3.70 -1.97 -19.59
CA GLU A 116 2.96 -1.23 -20.62
C GLU A 116 3.80 -0.96 -21.87
N ALA A 117 5.12 -0.84 -21.69
CA ALA A 117 6.09 -0.73 -22.77
C ALA A 117 5.95 -1.86 -23.81
N LEU A 118 5.53 -3.07 -23.43
CA LEU A 118 5.28 -4.17 -24.38
C LEU A 118 4.24 -3.78 -25.44
N ARG A 119 3.18 -3.07 -25.04
CA ARG A 119 2.20 -2.49 -25.98
C ARG A 119 2.78 -1.27 -26.68
N GLY A 120 3.47 -0.39 -25.96
CA GLY A 120 4.09 0.82 -26.51
C GLY A 120 5.10 0.57 -27.63
N VAL A 121 5.77 -0.58 -27.63
CA VAL A 121 6.74 -0.99 -28.66
C VAL A 121 6.12 -1.87 -29.77
N GLY A 122 4.78 -2.00 -29.81
CA GLY A 122 4.05 -2.64 -30.91
C GLY A 122 3.30 -3.93 -30.56
N GLY A 123 3.26 -4.34 -29.29
CA GLY A 123 2.46 -5.48 -28.85
C GLY A 123 0.96 -5.26 -29.05
N LEU A 124 0.28 -6.28 -29.56
CA LEU A 124 -1.18 -6.30 -29.76
C LEU A 124 -1.86 -7.19 -28.70
N VAL A 125 -3.12 -6.91 -28.42
CA VAL A 125 -3.97 -7.72 -27.52
C VAL A 125 -5.09 -8.33 -28.36
N PHE A 126 -5.25 -9.64 -28.26
CA PHE A 126 -6.29 -10.43 -28.93
C PHE A 126 -7.25 -11.00 -27.89
N ASP A 127 -8.45 -11.37 -28.33
CA ASP A 127 -9.49 -12.04 -27.54
C ASP A 127 -9.31 -13.57 -27.45
#